data_AF-A0A1Z4QIB2-F1
#
_entry.id   AF-A0A1Z4QIB2-F1
#
_cell.length_a   1.000
_cell.length_b   1.000
_cell.length_c   1.000
_cell.angle_alpha   90.00
_cell.angle_beta   90.00
_cell.angle_gamma   90.00
#
_symmetry.space_group_name_H-M   'P 1'
#
loop_
_entity.id
_entity.type
_entity.pdbx_description
1 polymer ?
#
loop_
_entity_poly.entity_id
_entity_poly.type
_entity_poly.pdbx_seq_one_letter_code
_entity_poly.pdbx_strand_id
1 'polypeptide(L)'
;MTNITEIIEKIDPLLSKDVELALLALLTISIREQTCLTRQIKEFGFTDIPAEIPLLVDNLTDLDYLEICCHISQGLLNDAN
;
A
#
# COMPACT_ATOMS: atom_id res chain seq x y z
N MET A 1 -12.73 -14.89 1.07
CA MET A 1 -11.31 -14.74 1.39
C MET A 1 -10.73 -13.88 0.30
N THR A 2 -10.24 -12.69 0.62
CA THR A 2 -9.70 -11.77 -0.38
C THR A 2 -8.40 -12.35 -0.94
N ASN A 3 -8.21 -12.33 -2.26
CA ASN A 3 -7.00 -12.84 -2.88
C ASN A 3 -5.94 -11.73 -2.91
N ILE A 4 -5.08 -11.68 -1.89
CA ILE A 4 -4.05 -10.65 -1.75
C ILE A 4 -3.01 -10.72 -2.87
N THR A 5 -2.69 -11.92 -3.36
CA THR A 5 -1.79 -12.10 -4.51
C THR A 5 -2.31 -11.36 -5.75
N GLU A 6 -3.61 -11.50 -6.07
CA GLU A 6 -4.21 -10.79 -7.21
C GLU A 6 -4.22 -9.25 -7.04
N ILE A 7 -4.25 -8.77 -5.80
CA ILE A 7 -4.20 -7.34 -5.50
C ILE A 7 -2.77 -6.82 -5.72
N ILE A 8 -1.77 -7.55 -5.21
CA ILE A 8 -0.36 -7.21 -5.39
C ILE A 8 0.00 -7.19 -6.87
N GLU A 9 -0.41 -8.20 -7.65
CA GLU A 9 -0.17 -8.24 -9.10
C GLU A 9 -0.74 -7.01 -9.86
N LYS A 10 -1.78 -6.37 -9.31
CA LYS A 10 -2.35 -5.13 -9.88
C LYS A 10 -1.66 -3.87 -9.37
N ILE A 11 -1.13 -3.90 -8.15
CA ILE A 11 -0.45 -2.77 -7.53
C ILE A 11 0.99 -2.67 -8.06
N ASP A 12 1.75 -3.76 -8.11
CA ASP A 12 3.16 -3.82 -8.52
C ASP A 12 3.52 -2.97 -9.76
N PRO A 13 2.80 -3.06 -10.91
CA PRO A 13 3.14 -2.27 -12.09
C PRO A 13 2.93 -0.75 -11.92
N LEU A 14 2.24 -0.33 -10.85
CA LEU A 14 1.96 1.06 -10.51
C LEU A 14 2.99 1.65 -9.54
N LEU A 15 3.89 0.83 -9.01
CA LEU A 15 4.84 1.22 -7.97
C LEU A 15 6.16 1.71 -8.57
N SER A 16 6.49 2.98 -8.31
CA SER A 16 7.87 3.48 -8.35
C SER A 16 8.47 3.38 -6.94
N LYS A 17 9.81 3.44 -6.79
CA LYS A 17 10.46 3.37 -5.46
C LYS A 17 9.93 4.39 -4.45
N ASP A 18 9.65 5.62 -4.91
CA ASP A 18 9.09 6.66 -4.04
C ASP A 18 7.66 6.33 -3.62
N VAL A 19 6.86 5.78 -4.55
CA VAL A 19 5.49 5.33 -4.28
C VAL A 19 5.46 4.10 -3.36
N GLU A 20 6.42 3.17 -3.48
CA GLU A 20 6.56 2.02 -2.58
C GLU A 20 6.76 2.47 -1.13
N LEU A 21 7.70 3.39 -0.91
CA LEU A 21 7.99 3.93 0.42
C LEU A 21 6.80 4.71 0.98
N ALA A 22 6.17 5.54 0.16
CA ALA A 22 4.98 6.29 0.55
C ALA A 22 3.83 5.34 0.93
N LEU A 23 3.55 4.35 0.09
CA LEU A 23 2.47 3.39 0.31
C LEU A 23 2.71 2.56 1.57
N LEU A 24 3.94 2.07 1.79
CA LEU A 24 4.33 1.35 3.00
C LEU A 24 4.06 2.18 4.26
N ALA A 25 4.47 3.45 4.26
CA ALA A 25 4.25 4.36 5.38
C ALA A 25 2.76 4.59 5.64
N LEU A 26 1.99 4.89 4.59
CA LEU A 26 0.57 5.22 4.71
C LEU A 26 -0.26 4.02 5.14
N LEU A 27 -0.01 2.81 4.62
CA LEU A 27 -0.68 1.58 5.05
C LEU A 27 -0.39 1.29 6.54
N THR A 28 0.84 1.50 6.98
CA THR A 28 1.24 1.33 8.39
C THR A 28 0.51 2.33 9.30
N ILE A 29 0.39 3.58 8.87
CA ILE A 29 -0.38 4.61 9.60
C ILE A 29 -1.88 4.25 9.61
N SER A 30 -2.43 3.80 8.48
CA SER A 30 -3.81 3.34 8.38
C SER A 30 -4.15 2.25 9.39
N ILE A 31 -3.29 1.23 9.54
CA ILE A 31 -3.44 0.19 10.57
C ILE A 31 -3.43 0.82 11.97
N ARG A 32 -2.46 1.68 12.26
CA ARG A 32 -2.27 2.27 13.59
C ARG A 32 -3.45 3.15 14.00
N GLU A 33 -3.94 3.97 13.08
CA GLU A 33 -5.02 4.93 13.29
C GLU A 33 -6.42 4.35 13.02
N GLN A 34 -6.50 3.05 12.70
CA GLN A 34 -7.74 2.33 12.35
C GLN A 34 -8.55 3.06 11.28
N THR A 35 -7.91 3.36 10.16
CA THR A 35 -8.52 4.09 9.06
C THR A 35 -8.04 3.62 7.70
N CYS A 36 -8.56 4.18 6.61
CA CYS A 36 -8.27 3.71 5.26
C CYS A 36 -7.12 4.48 4.60
N LEU A 37 -6.60 3.96 3.48
CA LEU A 37 -5.50 4.56 2.75
C LEU A 37 -5.93 5.89 2.11
N THR A 38 -7.15 5.97 1.55
CA THR A 38 -7.67 7.22 0.96
C THR A 38 -7.64 8.38 1.96
N ARG A 39 -7.97 8.13 3.22
CA ARG A 39 -7.90 9.16 4.26
C ARG A 39 -6.47 9.64 4.46
N GLN A 40 -5.52 8.70 4.57
CA GLN A 40 -4.11 9.03 4.80
C GLN A 40 -3.50 9.79 3.62
N ILE A 41 -3.77 9.36 2.38
CA ILE A 41 -3.37 10.08 1.17
C ILE A 41 -3.83 11.54 1.22
N LYS A 42 -5.11 11.76 1.55
CA LYS A 42 -5.69 13.11 1.64
C LYS A 42 -5.11 13.93 2.78
N GLU A 43 -4.89 13.31 3.94
CA GLU A 43 -4.39 13.97 5.14
C GLU A 43 -2.94 14.45 4.97
N PHE A 44 -2.09 13.63 4.35
CA PHE A 44 -0.68 13.93 4.13
C PHE A 44 -0.39 14.60 2.77
N GLY A 45 -1.35 14.65 1.87
CA GLY A 45 -1.25 15.39 0.60
C GLY A 45 -0.43 14.70 -0.48
N PHE A 46 -0.38 13.36 -0.50
CA PHE A 46 0.27 12.60 -1.57
C PHE A 46 -0.54 12.72 -2.87
N THR A 47 0.13 13.09 -3.97
CA THR A 47 -0.51 13.27 -5.30
C THR A 47 0.02 12.33 -6.36
N ASP A 48 1.05 11.57 -6.02
CA ASP A 48 1.82 10.65 -6.86
C ASP A 48 1.36 9.20 -6.72
N ILE A 49 0.51 8.89 -5.73
CA ILE A 49 -0.09 7.57 -5.55
C ILE A 49 -1.25 7.40 -6.53
N PRO A 50 -1.20 6.41 -7.45
CA PRO A 50 -2.28 6.14 -8.39
C PRO A 50 -3.60 5.85 -7.69
N ALA A 51 -4.69 6.44 -8.20
CA ALA A 51 -6.02 6.36 -7.59
C ALA A 51 -6.58 4.93 -7.56
N GLU A 52 -6.07 4.04 -8.40
CA GLU A 52 -6.39 2.63 -8.46
C GLU A 52 -5.97 1.89 -7.18
N ILE A 53 -4.87 2.29 -6.55
CA ILE A 53 -4.36 1.63 -5.34
C ILE A 53 -5.35 1.71 -4.18
N PRO A 54 -5.79 2.90 -3.72
CA PRO A 54 -6.78 2.98 -2.64
C PRO A 54 -8.11 2.31 -2.99
N LEU A 55 -8.53 2.30 -4.26
CA LEU A 55 -9.74 1.57 -4.69
C LEU A 55 -9.61 0.05 -4.49
N LEU A 56 -8.41 -0.50 -4.64
CA LEU A 56 -8.12 -1.92 -4.44
C LEU A 56 -7.96 -2.28 -2.96
N VAL A 57 -7.43 -1.36 -2.14
CA VAL A 57 -7.04 -1.69 -0.76
C VAL A 57 -8.00 -1.20 0.33
N ASP A 58 -8.75 -0.11 0.15
CA ASP A 58 -9.51 0.51 1.25
C ASP A 58 -10.58 -0.39 1.91
N ASN A 59 -11.03 -1.44 1.24
CA ASN A 59 -12.01 -2.41 1.76
C ASN A 59 -11.37 -3.65 2.40
N LEU A 60 -10.04 -3.70 2.49
CA LEU A 60 -9.29 -4.80 3.06
C LEU A 60 -9.20 -4.69 4.59
N THR A 61 -8.78 -5.78 5.23
CA THR A 61 -8.56 -5.83 6.67
C THR A 61 -7.14 -5.35 7.04
N ASP A 62 -6.91 -5.05 8.32
CA ASP A 62 -5.57 -4.69 8.80
C ASP A 62 -4.52 -5.80 8.55
N LEU A 63 -4.94 -7.07 8.57
CA LEU A 63 -4.05 -8.20 8.26
C LEU A 63 -3.65 -8.21 6.78
N ASP A 64 -4.59 -7.89 5.90
CA ASP A 64 -4.32 -7.77 4.47
C ASP A 64 -3.38 -6.58 4.19
N TYR A 65 -3.53 -5.46 4.92
CA TYR A 65 -2.59 -4.34 4.85
C TYR A 65 -1.18 -4.75 5.26
N LEU A 66 -1.06 -5.53 6.35
CA LEU A 66 0.23 -6.06 6.79
C LEU A 66 0.87 -6.96 5.73
N GLU A 67 0.08 -7.81 5.07
CA GLU A 67 0.59 -8.68 4.00
C GLU A 67 1.11 -7.88 2.80
N ILE A 68 0.38 -6.84 2.38
CA ILE A 68 0.83 -5.90 1.34
C ILE A 68 2.12 -5.17 1.77
N CYS A 69 2.18 -4.67 3.01
CA CYS A 69 3.38 -4.03 3.56
C CYS A 69 4.60 -4.97 3.54
N CYS A 70 4.43 -6.24 3.89
CA CYS A 70 5.49 -7.25 3.82
C CYS A 70 6.00 -7.42 2.39
N HIS A 71 5.09 -7.50 1.42
CA HIS A 71 5.45 -7.61 0.00
C HIS A 71 6.24 -6.40 -0.52
N ILE A 72 5.75 -5.19 -0.26
CA ILE A 72 6.44 -3.94 -0.65
C ILE A 72 7.82 -3.86 0.01
N SER A 73 7.91 -4.20 1.30
CA SER A 73 9.17 -4.19 2.04
C SER A 73 10.19 -5.18 1.45
N GLN A 74 9.74 -6.36 1.03
CA GLN A 74 10.60 -7.36 0.39
C GLN A 74 11.13 -6.87 -0.97
N GLY A 75 10.27 -6.21 -1.76
CA GLY A 75 10.67 -5.58 -3.03
C GLY A 75 11.79 -4.56 -2.82
N LEU A 76 11.59 -3.63 -1.89
CA LEU A 76 12.57 -2.59 -1.54
C LEU A 76 13.92 -3.17 -1.07
N LEU A 77 13.91 -4.27 -0.30
CA LEU A 77 15.13 -4.93 0.18
C LEU A 77 15.87 -5.68 -0.93
N ASN A 78 15.15 -6.31 -1.86
CA ASN A 78 15.76 -7.01 -2.98
C ASN A 78 16.45 -6.04 -3.95
N ASP A 79 15.87 -4.86 -4.12
CA ASP A 79 16.39 -3.78 -4.97
C ASP A 79 17.59 -3.02 -4.39
N ALA A 80 17.89 -3.22 -3.10
CA ALA A 80 18.99 -2.59 -2.40
C ALA A 80 20.30 -3.42 -2.40
N ASN A 81 20.23 -4.68 -2.83
CA ASN A 81 21.35 -5.63 -2.94
C ASN A 81 21.79 -5.83 -4.38
#